data_AF-A0A813MEC0-F1
#
_entry.id   AF-A0A813MEC0-F1
#
_cell.length_a   1.000
_cell.length_b   1.000
_cell.length_c   1.000
_cell.angle_alpha   90.00
_cell.angle_beta   90.00
_cell.angle_gamma   90.00
#
_symmetry.space_group_name_H-M   'P 1'
#
loop_
_entity.id
_entity.type
_entity.pdbx_description
1 polymer ?
#
loop_
_entity_poly.entity_id
_entity_poly.type
_entity_poly.pdbx_seq_one_letter_code
_entity_poly.pdbx_strand_id
1 'polypeptide(L)'
;MYLSDELPTTTSYQKVLGCGCIIGGILFFMYFQIQQKPVSFIWKPVQVWYTPEQRIKRPTYINQDHAFCGPCPADKRFSTAWQLTDLVTLISPKTPFLLNIGAGTADGGIYDPTYPLLTNFTPLFSALLIDPSTNPSHFNAYPNRSNIHIIHDYIWSETIVENILQKYNISKYFTLLKVDIDSYECSLLQSILQSGYQPQIIHTEFNPIFAPPVIFIPIYNSTTKHDWNPPLWSSSGPFYGCSLSALSKLLLSFNYTLVELDFWDVIYIKRDIVELIQVQVPLNDKVAYEYGFMSHSCFAYCRGNVKLYNEHIDGAIKTALNQSNFTKYMTNIIDLFAPVSKKTNLKHPYIISI
;
A
#
# COMPACT_ATOMS: atom_id res chain seq x y z
N MET A 1 36.49 35.16 19.20
CA MET A 1 37.13 36.46 19.53
C MET A 1 37.43 37.13 18.20
N TYR A 2 37.01 38.39 18.01
CA TYR A 2 37.22 39.33 16.89
C TYR A 2 37.97 38.82 15.62
N LEU A 3 37.34 38.75 14.44
CA LEU A 3 36.91 39.84 13.50
C LEU A 3 38.02 40.27 12.52
N SER A 4 37.63 40.97 11.43
CA SER A 4 38.46 41.44 10.30
C SER A 4 38.84 40.32 9.30
N ASP A 5 38.92 40.49 7.96
CA ASP A 5 38.51 41.53 6.98
C ASP A 5 38.31 40.82 5.59
N GLU A 6 37.79 41.38 4.47
CA GLU A 6 37.36 42.73 4.07
C GLU A 6 36.24 42.64 2.97
N LEU A 7 35.87 43.75 2.32
CA LEU A 7 35.16 43.83 1.03
C LEU A 7 35.92 44.78 0.09
N PRO A 8 36.02 44.48 -1.22
CA PRO A 8 36.20 45.52 -2.24
C PRO A 8 34.98 45.70 -3.14
N THR A 9 34.78 46.93 -3.58
CA THR A 9 33.59 47.40 -4.31
C THR A 9 33.81 47.57 -5.82
N THR A 10 32.68 47.63 -6.54
CA THR A 10 32.45 48.44 -7.76
C THR A 10 33.14 48.09 -9.10
N THR A 11 32.27 47.63 -10.02
CA THR A 11 32.02 48.17 -11.37
C THR A 11 32.98 47.94 -12.54
N SER A 12 32.46 47.29 -13.60
CA SER A 12 32.26 47.98 -14.89
C SER A 12 31.22 47.26 -15.77
N TYR A 13 30.53 48.01 -16.63
CA TYR A 13 29.58 47.51 -17.61
C TYR A 13 30.30 46.98 -18.86
N GLN A 14 29.90 45.81 -19.37
CA GLN A 14 29.85 45.59 -20.82
C GLN A 14 28.58 44.82 -21.22
N LYS A 15 27.81 45.44 -22.13
CA LYS A 15 26.71 44.78 -22.84
C LYS A 15 27.30 43.84 -23.89
N VAL A 16 26.88 42.58 -23.90
CA VAL A 16 26.89 41.76 -25.12
C VAL A 16 25.48 41.19 -25.29
N LEU A 17 24.85 41.54 -26.42
CA LEU A 17 23.61 40.92 -26.87
C LEU A 17 23.93 39.51 -27.40
N GLY A 18 23.22 38.50 -26.90
CA GLY A 18 23.27 37.14 -27.41
C GLY A 18 21.91 36.46 -27.28
N CYS A 19 21.19 36.34 -28.39
CA CYS A 19 19.96 35.55 -28.44
C CYS A 19 20.29 34.06 -28.25
N GLY A 20 19.53 33.38 -27.39
CA GLY A 20 19.67 31.95 -27.14
C GLY A 20 18.45 31.38 -26.45
N CYS A 21 17.44 30.99 -27.21
CA CYS A 21 16.27 30.29 -26.68
C CYS A 21 16.66 28.90 -26.17
N ILE A 22 16.41 28.60 -24.88
CA ILE A 22 15.86 27.30 -24.46
C ILE A 22 14.80 27.56 -23.39
N ILE A 23 13.52 27.47 -23.80
CA ILE A 23 12.40 27.33 -22.87
C ILE A 23 12.39 25.86 -22.44
N GLY A 24 12.90 25.56 -21.25
CA GLY A 24 13.05 24.20 -20.73
C GLY A 24 12.69 24.11 -19.26
N GLY A 25 11.39 24.21 -18.93
CA GLY A 25 10.95 24.25 -17.53
C GLY A 25 9.46 24.07 -17.26
N ILE A 26 8.61 23.76 -18.24
CA ILE A 26 7.18 23.47 -18.03
C ILE A 26 6.73 22.38 -19.01
N LEU A 27 7.02 21.10 -18.71
CA LEU A 27 6.41 19.93 -19.37
C LEU A 27 6.68 18.66 -18.53
N PHE A 28 5.88 18.45 -17.47
CA PHE A 28 5.91 17.18 -16.70
C PHE A 28 4.51 16.66 -16.33
N PHE A 29 3.53 16.89 -17.22
CA PHE A 29 2.21 16.27 -17.20
C PHE A 29 1.83 15.83 -18.63
N MET A 30 2.57 14.87 -19.18
CA MET A 30 2.12 14.15 -20.38
C MET A 30 1.13 13.05 -19.99
N TYR A 31 -0.14 13.39 -20.19
CA TYR A 31 -1.31 12.53 -20.07
C TYR A 31 -1.20 11.38 -21.09
N PHE A 32 -0.94 10.15 -20.63
CA PHE A 32 -0.91 8.97 -21.49
C PHE A 32 -2.34 8.63 -21.97
N GLN A 33 -2.71 9.08 -23.17
CA GLN A 33 -3.81 8.47 -23.91
C GLN A 33 -3.38 7.08 -24.41
N ILE A 34 -3.68 6.05 -23.62
CA ILE A 34 -3.54 4.65 -24.05
C ILE A 34 -4.58 4.39 -25.14
N GLN A 35 -4.15 4.27 -26.40
CA GLN A 35 -5.00 3.73 -27.45
C GLN A 35 -5.21 2.23 -27.22
N GLN A 36 -6.31 1.88 -26.56
CA GLN A 36 -6.74 0.50 -26.45
C GLN A 36 -7.21 0.01 -27.83
N LYS A 37 -6.49 -0.96 -28.41
CA LYS A 37 -6.98 -1.70 -29.57
C LYS A 37 -8.22 -2.52 -29.16
N PRO A 38 -9.31 -2.53 -29.94
CA PRO A 38 -10.50 -3.30 -29.60
C PRO A 38 -10.24 -4.79 -29.82
N VAL A 39 -9.84 -5.48 -28.75
CA VAL A 39 -9.86 -6.95 -28.71
C VAL A 39 -11.26 -7.35 -28.28
N SER A 40 -12.08 -7.84 -29.22
CA SER A 40 -13.43 -8.34 -28.94
C SER A 40 -13.38 -9.73 -28.29
N PHE A 41 -12.81 -9.80 -27.08
CA PHE A 41 -12.96 -10.94 -26.21
C PHE A 41 -14.34 -10.86 -25.56
N ILE A 42 -15.10 -11.96 -25.59
CA ILE A 42 -16.41 -12.02 -24.93
C ILE A 42 -16.14 -12.23 -23.43
N TRP A 43 -15.86 -11.13 -22.73
CA TRP A 43 -15.69 -11.12 -21.29
C TRP A 43 -16.97 -11.61 -20.62
N LYS A 44 -16.89 -12.70 -19.86
CA LYS A 44 -17.97 -13.07 -18.94
C LYS A 44 -18.04 -11.98 -17.86
N PRO A 45 -19.22 -11.46 -17.49
CA PRO A 45 -19.32 -10.51 -16.39
C PRO A 45 -18.79 -11.16 -15.11
N VAL A 46 -17.93 -10.46 -14.39
CA VAL A 46 -17.48 -10.86 -13.05
C VAL A 46 -18.71 -10.94 -12.14
N GLN A 47 -18.78 -11.96 -11.28
CA GLN A 47 -19.87 -12.05 -10.31
C GLN A 47 -19.70 -10.93 -9.28
N VAL A 48 -20.74 -10.15 -9.02
CA VAL A 48 -20.69 -9.04 -8.07
C VAL A 48 -21.52 -9.39 -6.84
N TRP A 49 -20.95 -9.14 -5.65
CA TRP A 49 -21.69 -9.17 -4.39
C TRP A 49 -22.00 -7.76 -3.88
N TYR A 50 -23.21 -7.63 -3.33
CA TYR A 50 -23.80 -6.41 -2.80
C TYR A 50 -23.98 -6.49 -1.29
N THR A 51 -24.06 -7.70 -0.72
CA THR A 51 -24.19 -7.96 0.73
C THR A 51 -23.37 -9.20 1.16
N PRO A 52 -23.07 -9.37 2.46
CA PRO A 52 -22.32 -10.52 2.97
C PRO A 52 -23.02 -11.87 2.76
N GLU A 53 -24.35 -11.90 2.66
CA GLU A 53 -25.11 -13.14 2.44
C GLU A 53 -24.94 -13.68 1.01
N GLN A 54 -24.55 -12.81 0.06
CA GLN A 54 -24.25 -13.18 -1.33
C GLN A 54 -22.81 -13.67 -1.51
N ARG A 55 -21.94 -13.36 -0.55
CA ARG A 55 -20.58 -13.89 -0.47
C ARG A 55 -20.66 -15.39 -0.15
N ILE A 56 -19.96 -16.21 -0.94
CA ILE A 56 -19.83 -17.64 -0.64
C ILE A 56 -19.32 -17.80 0.81
N LYS A 57 -20.07 -18.54 1.64
CA LYS A 57 -19.63 -18.88 3.01
C LYS A 57 -18.34 -19.70 2.92
N ARG A 58 -17.28 -19.22 3.58
CA ARG A 58 -15.94 -19.84 3.55
C ARG A 58 -15.50 -20.37 4.92
N PRO A 59 -14.48 -21.25 4.94
CA PRO A 59 -13.82 -21.64 6.19
C PRO A 59 -13.34 -20.41 6.94
N THR A 60 -13.51 -20.44 8.25
CA THR A 60 -13.34 -19.25 9.07
C THR A 60 -11.89 -19.09 9.51
N TYR A 61 -11.25 -18.01 9.10
CA TYR A 61 -9.88 -17.69 9.52
C TYR A 61 -9.88 -16.94 10.86
N ILE A 62 -8.73 -16.97 11.54
CA ILE A 62 -8.45 -16.17 12.75
C ILE A 62 -7.27 -15.28 12.38
N ASN A 63 -7.54 -14.05 11.95
CA ASN A 63 -6.49 -13.03 11.95
C ASN A 63 -6.28 -12.61 13.41
N GLN A 64 -5.06 -12.70 13.93
CA GLN A 64 -4.69 -12.21 15.25
C GLN A 64 -3.76 -11.00 15.17
N ASP A 65 -3.31 -10.63 13.96
CA ASP A 65 -2.52 -9.42 13.80
C ASP A 65 -3.45 -8.20 13.81
N HIS A 66 -3.53 -7.67 15.01
CA HIS A 66 -4.23 -6.45 15.33
C HIS A 66 -3.22 -5.53 16.01
N ALA A 67 -2.01 -5.36 15.44
CA ALA A 67 -0.89 -4.59 16.00
C ALA A 67 -1.30 -3.26 16.68
N PHE A 68 -2.30 -2.58 16.12
CA PHE A 68 -2.87 -1.36 16.69
C PHE A 68 -3.82 -1.59 17.89
N CYS A 69 -4.71 -2.59 17.87
CA CYS A 69 -5.69 -2.85 18.94
C CYS A 69 -5.34 -3.95 19.95
N GLY A 70 -4.29 -4.74 19.72
CA GLY A 70 -4.06 -5.97 20.46
C GLY A 70 -5.07 -7.06 20.09
N PRO A 71 -4.90 -8.28 20.64
CA PRO A 71 -5.68 -9.46 20.24
C PRO A 71 -7.17 -9.24 20.53
N CYS A 72 -7.98 -9.20 19.47
CA CYS A 72 -9.38 -8.90 19.59
C CYS A 72 -10.12 -10.12 20.17
N PRO A 73 -10.94 -9.97 21.24
CA PRO A 73 -11.64 -11.09 21.85
C PRO A 73 -12.62 -11.82 20.89
N ALA A 74 -13.00 -11.16 19.79
CA ALA A 74 -13.84 -11.72 18.75
C ALA A 74 -13.07 -12.50 17.66
N ASP A 75 -11.73 -12.45 17.59
CA ASP A 75 -10.91 -13.18 16.59
C ASP A 75 -11.12 -14.70 16.66
N LYS A 76 -11.46 -15.21 17.85
CA LYS A 76 -11.90 -16.60 18.05
C LYS A 76 -13.16 -16.98 17.26
N ARG A 77 -13.79 -16.01 16.58
CA ARG A 77 -15.03 -16.10 15.82
C ARG A 77 -14.96 -15.26 14.53
N PHE A 78 -14.27 -15.85 13.57
CA PHE A 78 -14.63 -15.83 12.14
C PHE A 78 -14.29 -14.56 11.34
N SER A 79 -13.12 -14.54 10.69
CA SER A 79 -12.97 -13.88 9.38
C SER A 79 -13.66 -14.70 8.29
N THR A 80 -14.21 -14.03 7.27
CA THR A 80 -14.81 -14.65 6.07
C THR A 80 -13.96 -14.45 4.80
N ALA A 81 -12.73 -13.94 4.98
CA ALA A 81 -11.77 -13.70 3.91
C ALA A 81 -11.48 -14.94 3.07
N TRP A 82 -11.04 -14.69 1.84
CA TRP A 82 -10.15 -15.64 1.19
C TRP A 82 -8.87 -15.79 2.01
N GLN A 83 -8.54 -17.01 2.42
CA GLN A 83 -7.14 -17.28 2.74
C GLN A 83 -6.33 -17.21 1.44
N LEU A 84 -5.12 -16.63 1.47
CA LEU A 84 -4.26 -16.56 0.29
C LEU A 84 -3.93 -17.96 -0.26
N THR A 85 -3.91 -18.98 0.61
CA THR A 85 -3.83 -20.42 0.27
C THR A 85 -4.94 -20.90 -0.65
N ASP A 86 -6.19 -20.52 -0.39
CA ASP A 86 -7.36 -20.91 -1.19
C ASP A 86 -7.31 -20.27 -2.57
N LEU A 87 -6.97 -18.97 -2.63
CA LEU A 87 -6.79 -18.25 -3.90
C LEU A 87 -5.65 -18.82 -4.74
N VAL A 88 -4.50 -19.08 -4.12
CA VAL A 88 -3.35 -19.71 -4.79
C VAL A 88 -3.71 -21.10 -5.31
N THR A 89 -4.47 -21.89 -4.55
CA THR A 89 -4.96 -23.22 -4.99
C THR A 89 -5.87 -23.10 -6.20
N LEU A 90 -6.82 -22.15 -6.16
CA LEU A 90 -7.79 -21.91 -7.22
C LEU A 90 -7.13 -21.36 -8.50
N ILE A 91 -6.09 -20.54 -8.37
CA ILE A 91 -5.33 -19.97 -9.49
C ILE A 91 -4.36 -20.98 -10.10
N SER A 92 -3.80 -21.90 -9.30
CA SER A 92 -2.81 -22.89 -9.72
C SER A 92 -1.62 -22.26 -10.47
N PRO A 93 -0.79 -21.45 -9.79
CA PRO A 93 0.22 -20.61 -10.42
C PRO A 93 1.33 -21.41 -11.12
N LYS A 94 1.66 -21.02 -12.35
CA LYS A 94 2.79 -21.58 -13.12
C LYS A 94 4.17 -21.19 -12.57
N THR A 95 4.24 -20.04 -11.91
CA THR A 95 5.49 -19.48 -11.34
C THR A 95 5.28 -19.21 -9.85
N PRO A 96 5.22 -20.26 -9.00
CA PRO A 96 4.96 -20.15 -7.56
C PRO A 96 6.07 -19.39 -6.84
N PHE A 97 5.92 -18.08 -6.80
CA PHE A 97 6.88 -17.16 -6.20
C PHE A 97 6.17 -16.07 -5.41
N LEU A 98 6.64 -15.85 -4.19
CA LEU A 98 6.20 -14.81 -3.27
C LEU A 98 7.28 -13.72 -3.13
N LEU A 99 6.87 -12.47 -3.28
CA LEU A 99 7.61 -11.32 -2.78
C LEU A 99 6.83 -10.75 -1.59
N ASN A 100 7.36 -10.85 -0.38
CA ASN A 100 6.77 -10.26 0.83
C ASN A 100 7.65 -9.10 1.31
N ILE A 101 7.08 -7.89 1.30
CA ILE A 101 7.73 -6.66 1.73
C ILE A 101 7.03 -6.18 3.00
N GLY A 102 7.80 -6.10 4.09
CA GLY A 102 7.29 -6.03 5.46
C GLY A 102 6.98 -7.41 6.01
N ALA A 103 7.99 -8.27 6.04
CA ALA A 103 7.85 -9.66 6.45
C ALA A 103 8.29 -9.91 7.91
N GLY A 104 8.87 -8.92 8.60
CA GLY A 104 9.63 -9.09 9.84
C GLY A 104 8.91 -8.61 11.09
N THR A 105 7.98 -9.42 11.61
CA THR A 105 7.07 -9.07 12.70
C THR A 105 7.50 -9.67 14.06
N ALA A 106 7.12 -9.05 15.17
CA ALA A 106 7.63 -9.41 16.51
C ALA A 106 7.19 -10.81 17.03
N ASP A 107 6.15 -11.39 16.44
CA ASP A 107 5.65 -12.75 16.63
C ASP A 107 6.47 -13.81 15.86
N GLY A 108 7.42 -13.39 15.02
CA GLY A 108 8.23 -14.25 14.17
C GLY A 108 7.66 -14.52 12.77
N GLY A 109 6.58 -13.82 12.39
CA GLY A 109 5.88 -13.99 11.11
C GLY A 109 4.82 -15.08 11.15
N ILE A 110 4.29 -15.48 12.31
CA ILE A 110 3.27 -16.54 12.40
C ILE A 110 1.87 -16.05 12.04
N TYR A 111 1.60 -14.76 12.22
CA TYR A 111 0.35 -14.10 11.80
C TYR A 111 0.44 -13.44 10.42
N ASP A 112 1.62 -13.34 9.81
CA ASP A 112 1.76 -12.85 8.43
C ASP A 112 0.89 -13.71 7.49
N PRO A 113 0.00 -13.10 6.67
CA PRO A 113 -0.97 -13.84 5.86
C PRO A 113 -0.32 -14.73 4.79
N THR A 114 0.98 -14.56 4.51
CA THR A 114 1.78 -15.40 3.61
C THR A 114 2.45 -16.59 4.30
N TYR A 115 2.54 -16.62 5.63
CA TYR A 115 3.12 -17.75 6.38
C TYR A 115 2.45 -19.11 6.07
N PRO A 116 1.10 -19.22 5.99
CA PRO A 116 0.44 -20.45 5.57
C PRO A 116 0.79 -20.91 4.14
N LEU A 117 1.13 -19.99 3.22
CA LEU A 117 1.61 -20.38 1.88
C LEU A 117 2.98 -21.04 1.96
N LEU A 118 3.88 -20.51 2.78
CA LEU A 118 5.26 -20.99 2.87
C LEU A 118 5.39 -22.31 3.65
N THR A 119 4.39 -22.65 4.48
CA THR A 119 4.33 -23.86 5.31
C THR A 119 3.37 -24.95 4.81
N ASN A 120 2.29 -24.61 4.11
CA ASN A 120 1.37 -25.60 3.52
C ASN A 120 1.70 -25.92 2.05
N PHE A 121 2.15 -24.94 1.26
CA PHE A 121 2.54 -25.12 -0.17
C PHE A 121 4.06 -25.26 -0.33
N THR A 122 4.72 -25.69 0.75
CA THR A 122 6.17 -25.62 0.99
C THR A 122 7.05 -25.94 -0.21
N PRO A 123 6.99 -27.11 -0.88
CA PRO A 123 7.92 -27.42 -1.97
C PRO A 123 7.68 -26.59 -3.25
N LEU A 124 6.50 -25.97 -3.41
CA LEU A 124 6.16 -25.21 -4.61
C LEU A 124 6.66 -23.77 -4.54
N PHE A 125 6.45 -23.08 -3.42
CA PHE A 125 6.81 -21.67 -3.30
C PHE A 125 8.28 -21.45 -2.98
N SER A 126 8.92 -20.65 -3.84
CA SER A 126 10.12 -19.88 -3.52
C SER A 126 9.71 -18.47 -3.07
N ALA A 127 10.52 -17.84 -2.22
CA ALA A 127 10.15 -16.54 -1.66
C ALA A 127 11.33 -15.59 -1.45
N LEU A 128 11.05 -14.30 -1.56
CA LEU A 128 11.89 -13.23 -1.07
C LEU A 128 11.11 -12.45 0.00
N LEU A 129 11.60 -12.54 1.24
CA LEU A 129 11.06 -11.87 2.42
C LEU A 129 11.95 -10.66 2.71
N ILE A 130 11.35 -9.49 2.91
CA ILE A 130 12.12 -8.24 3.06
C ILE A 130 11.57 -7.44 4.24
N ASP A 131 12.46 -7.04 5.12
CA ASP A 131 12.15 -6.17 6.26
C ASP A 131 13.45 -5.54 6.80
N PRO A 132 13.48 -4.28 7.27
CA PRO A 132 14.70 -3.70 7.85
C PRO A 132 15.14 -4.32 9.18
N SER A 133 14.30 -5.12 9.86
CA SER A 133 14.65 -5.79 11.11
C SER A 133 15.78 -6.78 10.92
N THR A 134 16.89 -6.59 11.64
CA THR A 134 18.01 -7.55 11.73
C THR A 134 17.83 -8.57 12.86
N ASN A 135 16.71 -8.55 13.58
CA ASN A 135 16.44 -9.50 14.66
C ASN A 135 15.96 -10.84 14.06
N PRO A 136 16.71 -11.95 14.18
CA PRO A 136 16.30 -13.23 13.62
C PRO A 136 14.96 -13.73 14.17
N SER A 137 14.61 -13.35 15.41
CA SER A 137 13.34 -13.78 16.00
C SER A 137 12.11 -13.29 15.25
N HIS A 138 12.24 -12.26 14.40
CA HIS A 138 11.15 -11.72 13.58
C HIS A 138 10.80 -12.59 12.36
N PHE A 139 11.57 -13.64 12.10
CA PHE A 139 11.38 -14.54 10.96
C PHE A 139 11.32 -16.01 11.36
N ASN A 140 11.34 -16.32 12.66
CA ASN A 140 11.50 -17.68 13.19
C ASN A 140 10.33 -18.63 12.84
N ALA A 141 9.15 -18.11 12.46
CA ALA A 141 8.06 -18.95 11.98
C ALA A 141 8.34 -19.49 10.57
N TYR A 142 8.96 -18.67 9.69
CA TYR A 142 9.19 -19.06 8.30
C TYR A 142 10.13 -20.27 8.19
N PRO A 143 9.82 -21.25 7.32
CA PRO A 143 10.61 -22.47 7.22
C PRO A 143 11.98 -22.19 6.61
N ASN A 144 13.04 -22.60 7.30
CA ASN A 144 14.42 -22.48 6.84
C ASN A 144 14.67 -23.38 5.61
N ARG A 145 14.57 -22.80 4.40
CA ARG A 145 14.72 -23.47 3.11
C ARG A 145 15.63 -22.67 2.19
N SER A 146 16.44 -23.36 1.39
CA SER A 146 17.38 -22.73 0.44
C SER A 146 16.74 -21.88 -0.65
N ASN A 147 15.42 -22.02 -0.87
CA ASN A 147 14.63 -21.23 -1.83
C ASN A 147 13.74 -20.15 -1.17
N ILE A 148 13.93 -19.91 0.13
CA ILE A 148 13.42 -18.73 0.83
C ILE A 148 14.62 -17.86 1.19
N HIS A 149 14.60 -16.60 0.80
CA HIS A 149 15.65 -15.65 1.10
C HIS A 149 15.08 -14.49 1.92
N ILE A 150 15.81 -14.07 2.95
CA ILE A 150 15.49 -12.92 3.78
C ILE A 150 16.46 -11.79 3.43
N ILE A 151 15.94 -10.58 3.22
CA ILE A 151 16.71 -9.34 3.05
C ILE A 151 16.46 -8.43 4.23
N HIS A 152 17.53 -8.06 4.93
CA HIS A 152 17.51 -7.08 6.02
C HIS A 152 17.82 -5.67 5.48
N ASP A 153 16.85 -5.01 4.83
CA ASP A 153 17.06 -3.68 4.22
C ASP A 153 15.76 -2.85 4.19
N TYR A 154 15.93 -1.53 4.16
CA TYR A 154 14.84 -0.59 3.89
C TYR A 154 14.54 -0.53 2.40
N ILE A 155 13.27 -0.72 2.06
CA ILE A 155 12.77 -0.57 0.71
C ILE A 155 12.39 0.88 0.42
N TRP A 156 12.62 1.31 -0.83
CA TRP A 156 12.33 2.66 -1.32
C TRP A 156 11.72 2.56 -2.72
N SER A 157 10.68 3.36 -3.01
CA SER A 157 9.94 3.29 -4.27
C SER A 157 10.80 3.58 -5.51
N GLU A 158 11.77 4.50 -5.41
CA GLU A 158 12.64 4.85 -6.53
C GLU A 158 13.67 3.77 -6.84
N THR A 159 14.04 2.95 -5.86
CA THR A 159 15.17 2.00 -6.01
C THR A 159 14.80 0.54 -5.93
N ILE A 160 13.57 0.17 -5.51
CA ILE A 160 13.14 -1.24 -5.38
C ILE A 160 13.38 -2.04 -6.66
N VAL A 161 13.15 -1.41 -7.82
CA VAL A 161 13.25 -2.07 -9.14
C VAL A 161 14.66 -2.55 -9.39
N GLU A 162 15.66 -1.70 -9.18
CA GLU A 162 17.07 -2.00 -9.42
C GLU A 162 17.68 -2.80 -8.26
N ASN A 163 17.53 -2.29 -7.03
CA ASN A 163 18.18 -2.84 -5.84
C ASN A 163 17.59 -4.16 -5.34
N ILE A 164 16.34 -4.49 -5.71
CA ILE A 164 15.67 -5.74 -5.32
C ILE A 164 15.28 -6.53 -6.55
N LEU A 165 14.35 -6.02 -7.36
CA LEU A 165 13.66 -6.86 -8.34
C LEU A 165 14.58 -7.33 -9.48
N GLN A 166 15.48 -6.46 -9.94
CA GLN A 166 16.51 -6.81 -10.92
C GLN A 166 17.68 -7.55 -10.25
N LYS A 167 18.21 -7.03 -9.13
CA LYS A 167 19.33 -7.65 -8.39
C LYS A 167 19.10 -9.12 -8.03
N TYR A 168 17.89 -9.49 -7.63
CA TYR A 168 17.50 -10.86 -7.27
C TYR A 168 16.84 -11.63 -8.43
N ASN A 169 16.92 -11.11 -9.66
CA ASN A 169 16.36 -11.72 -10.88
C ASN A 169 14.87 -12.12 -10.75
N ILE A 170 14.08 -11.29 -10.07
CA ILE A 170 12.66 -11.53 -9.88
C ILE A 170 11.97 -11.46 -11.24
N SER A 171 11.23 -12.51 -11.58
CA SER A 171 10.43 -12.57 -12.80
C SER A 171 9.46 -11.40 -12.87
N LYS A 172 9.25 -10.84 -14.07
CA LYS A 172 8.16 -9.87 -14.31
C LYS A 172 6.78 -10.47 -14.02
N TYR A 173 6.64 -11.79 -14.05
CA TYR A 173 5.40 -12.51 -13.79
C TYR A 173 5.63 -13.51 -12.64
N PHE A 174 4.96 -13.29 -11.50
CA PHE A 174 5.08 -14.10 -10.29
C PHE A 174 3.71 -14.19 -9.59
N THR A 175 3.55 -15.08 -8.61
CA THR A 175 2.22 -15.32 -8.01
C THR A 175 1.76 -14.17 -7.13
N LEU A 176 2.52 -13.84 -6.09
CA LEU A 176 2.01 -13.03 -4.99
C LEU A 176 3.01 -11.95 -4.59
N LEU A 177 2.51 -10.72 -4.50
CA LEU A 177 3.17 -9.57 -3.89
C LEU A 177 2.43 -9.20 -2.60
N LYS A 178 3.06 -9.34 -1.43
CA LYS A 178 2.64 -8.65 -0.19
C LYS A 178 3.41 -7.34 -0.05
N VAL A 179 2.71 -6.24 0.24
CA VAL A 179 3.30 -4.96 0.65
C VAL A 179 2.57 -4.45 1.88
N ASP A 180 3.30 -4.34 2.98
CA ASP A 180 2.77 -4.03 4.31
C ASP A 180 3.90 -3.38 5.10
N ILE A 181 4.08 -2.05 4.98
CA ILE A 181 5.25 -1.35 5.53
C ILE A 181 4.87 -0.18 6.43
N ASP A 182 3.58 -0.11 6.83
CA ASP A 182 2.95 0.99 7.55
C ASP A 182 3.38 2.39 7.05
N SER A 183 3.40 2.62 5.72
CA SER A 183 4.08 3.81 5.18
C SER A 183 3.51 4.36 3.86
N TYR A 184 4.01 3.89 2.71
CA TYR A 184 3.74 4.46 1.37
C TYR A 184 3.49 3.38 0.30
N GLU A 185 2.68 2.40 0.67
CA GLU A 185 2.25 1.21 -0.08
C GLU A 185 1.92 1.56 -1.54
N CYS A 186 1.08 2.58 -1.78
CA CYS A 186 0.72 3.04 -3.12
C CYS A 186 1.92 3.50 -3.95
N SER A 187 2.87 4.26 -3.39
CA SER A 187 4.06 4.70 -4.12
C SER A 187 4.96 3.52 -4.48
N LEU A 188 5.06 2.53 -3.58
CA LEU A 188 5.84 1.33 -3.84
C LEU A 188 5.19 0.45 -4.92
N LEU A 189 3.89 0.15 -4.78
CA LEU A 189 3.11 -0.60 -5.76
C LEU A 189 3.14 0.06 -7.14
N GLN A 190 3.01 1.40 -7.19
CA GLN A 190 3.12 2.16 -8.44
C GLN A 190 4.48 1.92 -9.13
N SER A 191 5.58 2.06 -8.41
CA SER A 191 6.93 1.88 -8.96
C SER A 191 7.20 0.45 -9.46
N ILE A 192 6.71 -0.56 -8.72
CA ILE A 192 6.79 -1.98 -9.14
C ILE A 192 6.00 -2.19 -10.45
N LEU A 193 4.74 -1.76 -10.49
CA LEU A 193 3.83 -2.03 -11.60
C LEU A 193 4.15 -1.20 -12.87
N GLN A 194 4.55 0.07 -12.72
CA GLN A 194 5.05 0.90 -13.83
C GLN A 194 6.30 0.30 -14.49
N SER A 195 7.11 -0.42 -13.72
CA SER A 195 8.28 -1.15 -14.21
C SER A 195 7.95 -2.48 -14.90
N GLY A 196 6.67 -2.72 -15.21
CA GLY A 196 6.19 -3.87 -15.97
C GLY A 196 6.12 -5.18 -15.18
N TYR A 197 6.24 -5.14 -13.86
CA TYR A 197 5.95 -6.31 -13.02
C TYR A 197 4.44 -6.54 -12.93
N GLN A 198 4.06 -7.80 -12.95
CA GLN A 198 2.68 -8.27 -13.02
C GLN A 198 2.51 -9.49 -12.10
N PRO A 199 2.53 -9.29 -10.76
CA PRO A 199 2.04 -10.32 -9.84
C PRO A 199 0.61 -10.75 -10.20
N GLN A 200 0.26 -12.01 -9.95
CA GLN A 200 -1.11 -12.49 -10.17
C GLN A 200 -2.07 -11.98 -9.07
N ILE A 201 -1.57 -11.95 -7.83
CA ILE A 201 -2.24 -11.51 -6.62
C ILE A 201 -1.39 -10.40 -5.98
N ILE A 202 -2.03 -9.33 -5.54
CA ILE A 202 -1.45 -8.32 -4.67
C ILE A 202 -2.22 -8.36 -3.35
N HIS A 203 -1.48 -8.51 -2.26
CA HIS A 203 -1.95 -8.34 -0.90
C HIS A 203 -1.31 -7.08 -0.34
N THR A 204 -2.08 -6.19 0.28
CA THR A 204 -1.53 -5.00 0.91
C THR A 204 -2.48 -4.49 1.98
N GLU A 205 -1.99 -3.69 2.92
CA GLU A 205 -2.85 -2.95 3.84
C GLU A 205 -3.36 -1.65 3.21
N PHE A 206 -4.47 -1.12 3.75
CA PHE A 206 -4.96 0.22 3.46
C PHE A 206 -5.20 1.01 4.75
N ASN A 207 -5.23 2.34 4.65
CA ASN A 207 -5.63 3.20 5.76
C ASN A 207 -7.16 3.42 5.75
N PRO A 208 -7.90 2.92 6.76
CA PRO A 208 -9.35 2.98 6.80
C PRO A 208 -9.90 4.29 7.35
N ILE A 209 -9.09 5.16 7.96
CA ILE A 209 -9.57 6.48 8.40
C ILE A 209 -10.04 7.32 7.20
N PHE A 210 -9.38 7.14 6.06
CA PHE A 210 -9.76 7.74 4.79
C PHE A 210 -10.76 6.83 4.05
N ALA A 211 -11.96 6.72 4.62
CA ALA A 211 -13.05 5.93 4.06
C ALA A 211 -13.42 6.39 2.62
N PRO A 212 -13.88 5.46 1.74
CA PRO A 212 -14.33 5.80 0.39
C PRO A 212 -15.40 6.91 0.36
N PRO A 213 -15.35 7.85 -0.60
CA PRO A 213 -14.49 7.86 -1.79
C PRO A 213 -13.14 8.58 -1.61
N VAL A 214 -12.73 8.89 -0.37
CA VAL A 214 -11.53 9.72 -0.14
C VAL A 214 -10.28 9.05 -0.72
N ILE A 215 -9.57 9.78 -1.57
CA ILE A 215 -8.22 9.47 -2.03
C ILE A 215 -7.25 10.10 -1.04
N PHE A 216 -6.47 9.28 -0.34
CA PHE A 216 -5.33 9.70 0.49
C PHE A 216 -4.08 8.91 0.10
N ILE A 217 -2.97 9.61 -0.17
CA ILE A 217 -1.67 9.02 -0.53
C ILE A 217 -0.54 9.81 0.16
N PRO A 218 0.21 9.21 1.09
CA PRO A 218 1.51 9.72 1.54
C PRO A 218 2.48 9.76 0.36
N ILE A 219 3.03 10.93 0.07
CA ILE A 219 4.04 11.08 -0.98
C ILE A 219 5.40 10.82 -0.35
N TYR A 220 6.04 9.72 -0.76
CA TYR A 220 7.45 9.49 -0.51
C TYR A 220 8.30 10.00 -1.68
N ASN A 221 9.44 10.64 -1.39
CA ASN A 221 10.44 10.96 -2.42
C ASN A 221 11.88 10.84 -1.90
N SER A 222 12.83 10.60 -2.81
CA SER A 222 14.25 10.40 -2.48
C SER A 222 14.92 11.57 -1.77
N THR A 223 14.45 12.81 -1.99
CA THR A 223 14.93 13.99 -1.24
C THR A 223 14.50 13.99 0.23
N THR A 224 13.43 13.26 0.58
CA THR A 224 12.94 13.09 1.96
C THR A 224 13.35 11.76 2.60
N LYS A 225 14.23 10.96 1.96
CA LYS A 225 14.75 9.68 2.50
C LYS A 225 15.29 9.75 3.93
N HIS A 226 15.68 10.95 4.35
CA HIS A 226 16.28 11.24 5.62
C HIS A 226 15.36 11.99 6.60
N ASP A 227 14.11 12.24 6.22
CA ASP A 227 13.18 13.14 6.91
C ASP A 227 12.20 12.38 7.80
N TRP A 228 11.95 11.10 7.52
CA TRP A 228 11.05 10.23 8.27
C TRP A 228 11.69 9.77 9.60
N ASN A 229 12.07 10.74 10.43
CA ASN A 229 12.46 10.56 11.82
C ASN A 229 11.48 11.31 12.74
N PRO A 230 10.61 10.60 13.47
CA PRO A 230 10.49 9.14 13.53
C PRO A 230 9.76 8.58 12.28
N PRO A 231 9.86 7.28 11.96
CA PRO A 231 9.10 6.64 10.86
C PRO A 231 7.59 6.90 10.93
N LEU A 232 6.90 6.82 9.78
CA LEU A 232 5.47 7.13 9.66
C LEU A 232 4.58 6.41 10.68
N TRP A 233 4.72 5.09 10.75
CA TRP A 233 4.04 4.19 11.68
C TRP A 233 4.26 4.51 13.16
N SER A 234 5.44 5.05 13.48
CA SER A 234 5.81 5.47 14.84
C SER A 234 5.41 6.91 15.17
N SER A 235 4.83 7.63 14.22
CA SER A 235 4.30 8.97 14.45
C SER A 235 3.01 8.93 15.26
N SER A 236 2.63 10.05 15.88
CA SER A 236 1.44 10.13 16.74
C SER A 236 0.13 10.26 15.97
N GLY A 237 0.15 10.20 14.62
CA GLY A 237 -1.01 10.45 13.77
C GLY A 237 -1.17 9.39 12.68
N PRO A 238 -2.41 9.17 12.19
CA PRO A 238 -2.73 8.09 11.26
C PRO A 238 -2.49 8.48 9.80
N PHE A 239 -1.35 9.09 9.51
CA PHE A 239 -1.01 9.64 8.20
C PHE A 239 -0.01 8.74 7.45
N TYR A 240 -0.23 7.43 7.54
CA TYR A 240 0.52 6.36 6.89
C TYR A 240 -0.47 5.47 6.12
N GLY A 241 0.00 4.60 5.23
CA GLY A 241 -0.91 3.86 4.36
C GLY A 241 -1.57 4.76 3.31
N CYS A 242 -2.09 4.18 2.23
CA CYS A 242 -3.01 4.89 1.34
C CYS A 242 -4.45 4.40 1.53
N SER A 243 -5.42 5.28 1.25
CA SER A 243 -6.85 4.93 1.35
C SER A 243 -7.24 3.81 0.38
N LEU A 244 -8.32 3.10 0.68
CA LEU A 244 -8.89 2.08 -0.21
C LEU A 244 -9.13 2.60 -1.63
N SER A 245 -9.72 3.79 -1.77
CA SER A 245 -10.01 4.37 -3.09
C SER A 245 -8.76 4.84 -3.83
N ALA A 246 -7.67 5.16 -3.13
CA ALA A 246 -6.36 5.36 -3.76
C ALA A 246 -5.78 4.05 -4.33
N LEU A 247 -5.82 2.96 -3.56
CA LEU A 247 -5.39 1.64 -4.01
C LEU A 247 -6.22 1.14 -5.19
N SER A 248 -7.55 1.18 -5.08
CA SER A 248 -8.44 0.75 -6.17
C SER A 248 -8.21 1.57 -7.45
N LYS A 249 -8.06 2.89 -7.36
CA LYS A 249 -7.76 3.75 -8.51
C LYS A 249 -6.40 3.45 -9.13
N LEU A 250 -5.36 3.22 -8.31
CA LEU A 250 -4.03 2.84 -8.77
C LEU A 250 -4.05 1.47 -9.46
N LEU A 251 -4.55 0.45 -8.78
CA LEU A 251 -4.45 -0.95 -9.22
C LEU A 251 -5.40 -1.27 -10.38
N LEU A 252 -6.55 -0.60 -10.49
CA LEU A 252 -7.40 -0.64 -11.68
C LEU A 252 -6.66 -0.19 -12.94
N SER A 253 -5.79 0.83 -12.85
CA SER A 253 -4.99 1.29 -13.99
C SER A 253 -3.96 0.26 -14.49
N PHE A 254 -3.64 -0.76 -13.67
CA PHE A 254 -2.78 -1.90 -14.02
C PHE A 254 -3.56 -3.21 -14.27
N ASN A 255 -4.87 -3.11 -14.50
CA ASN A 255 -5.78 -4.22 -14.76
C ASN A 255 -5.86 -5.24 -13.60
N TYR A 256 -5.93 -4.75 -12.36
CA TYR A 256 -6.32 -5.53 -11.19
C TYR A 256 -7.74 -5.18 -10.74
N THR A 257 -8.38 -6.10 -10.05
CA THR A 257 -9.72 -5.95 -9.46
C THR A 257 -9.62 -6.22 -7.96
N LEU A 258 -10.24 -5.37 -7.14
CA LEU A 258 -10.43 -5.63 -5.71
C LEU A 258 -11.32 -6.87 -5.58
N VAL A 259 -10.82 -7.91 -4.91
CA VAL A 259 -11.54 -9.17 -4.71
C VAL A 259 -12.01 -9.31 -3.27
N GLU A 260 -11.19 -8.86 -2.32
CA GLU A 260 -11.44 -9.04 -0.90
C GLU A 260 -10.96 -7.85 -0.09
N LEU A 261 -11.69 -7.56 0.99
CA LEU A 261 -11.27 -6.67 2.07
C LEU A 261 -11.62 -7.35 3.38
N ASP A 262 -10.64 -7.52 4.26
CA ASP A 262 -10.81 -8.10 5.58
C ASP A 262 -10.04 -7.28 6.61
N PHE A 263 -10.77 -6.44 7.31
CA PHE A 263 -10.26 -5.45 8.24
C PHE A 263 -9.20 -4.51 7.63
N TRP A 264 -7.89 -4.75 7.85
CA TRP A 264 -6.79 -3.95 7.28
C TRP A 264 -6.35 -4.45 5.90
N ASP A 265 -6.54 -5.73 5.66
CA ASP A 265 -6.02 -6.44 4.49
C ASP A 265 -6.92 -6.24 3.28
N VAL A 266 -6.30 -5.97 2.12
CA VAL A 266 -6.98 -5.94 0.82
C VAL A 266 -6.27 -6.83 -0.19
N ILE A 267 -7.07 -7.64 -0.90
CA ILE A 267 -6.59 -8.55 -1.93
C ILE A 267 -7.10 -8.07 -3.29
N TYR A 268 -6.14 -7.79 -4.16
CA TYR A 268 -6.36 -7.48 -5.57
C TYR A 268 -5.83 -8.62 -6.43
N ILE A 269 -6.58 -9.01 -7.47
CA ILE A 269 -6.17 -10.06 -8.41
C ILE A 269 -6.20 -9.50 -9.82
N LYS A 270 -5.28 -9.95 -10.68
CA LYS A 270 -5.31 -9.65 -12.12
C LYS A 270 -6.68 -9.98 -12.71
N ARG A 271 -7.25 -9.03 -13.46
CA ARG A 271 -8.66 -9.08 -13.89
C ARG A 271 -8.99 -10.30 -14.75
N ASP A 272 -8.11 -10.66 -15.68
CA ASP A 272 -8.23 -11.83 -16.54
C ASP A 272 -8.22 -13.14 -15.73
N ILE A 273 -7.49 -13.17 -14.62
CA ILE A 273 -7.55 -14.28 -13.66
C ILE A 273 -8.91 -14.28 -12.97
N VAL A 274 -9.39 -13.16 -12.41
CA VAL A 274 -10.71 -13.06 -11.74
C VAL A 274 -11.84 -13.57 -12.65
N GLU A 275 -11.83 -13.18 -13.93
CA GLU A 275 -12.81 -13.59 -14.93
C GLU A 275 -12.69 -15.09 -15.31
N LEU A 276 -11.47 -15.66 -15.28
CA LEU A 276 -11.20 -17.08 -15.48
C LEU A 276 -11.70 -17.95 -14.32
N ILE A 277 -11.36 -17.58 -13.07
CA ILE A 277 -11.75 -18.35 -11.86
C ILE A 277 -13.14 -17.99 -11.32
N GLN A 278 -13.82 -17.01 -11.94
CA GLN A 278 -15.17 -16.56 -11.64
C GLN A 278 -15.41 -16.16 -10.17
N VAL A 279 -14.39 -15.62 -9.51
CA VAL A 279 -14.50 -15.16 -8.12
C VAL A 279 -15.43 -13.96 -8.02
N GLN A 280 -16.26 -13.93 -6.97
CA GLN A 280 -17.16 -12.83 -6.69
C GLN A 280 -16.40 -11.62 -6.14
N VAL A 281 -16.72 -10.41 -6.60
CA VAL A 281 -16.06 -9.15 -6.21
C VAL A 281 -17.05 -8.15 -5.59
N PRO A 282 -16.62 -7.24 -4.70
CA PRO A 282 -17.46 -6.16 -4.22
C PRO A 282 -17.95 -5.25 -5.36
N LEU A 283 -19.17 -4.71 -5.24
CA LEU A 283 -19.71 -3.74 -6.19
C LEU A 283 -18.81 -2.51 -6.39
N ASN A 284 -18.19 -2.02 -5.30
CA ASN A 284 -17.30 -0.88 -5.25
C ASN A 284 -16.58 -0.80 -3.89
N ASP A 285 -15.63 0.13 -3.76
CA ASP A 285 -14.87 0.38 -2.53
C ASP A 285 -15.76 0.60 -1.30
N LYS A 286 -16.90 1.31 -1.44
CA LYS A 286 -17.82 1.57 -0.33
C LYS A 286 -18.41 0.27 0.22
N VAL A 287 -18.87 -0.62 -0.66
CA VAL A 287 -19.40 -1.95 -0.29
C VAL A 287 -18.30 -2.81 0.33
N ALA A 288 -17.08 -2.79 -0.22
CA ALA A 288 -15.94 -3.49 0.37
C ALA A 288 -15.60 -2.98 1.78
N TYR A 289 -15.56 -1.66 1.97
CA TYR A 289 -15.26 -1.01 3.24
C TYR A 289 -16.35 -1.24 4.31
N GLU A 290 -17.63 -1.13 3.92
CA GLU A 290 -18.76 -1.32 4.85
C GLU A 290 -18.82 -2.76 5.39
N TYR A 291 -18.52 -3.76 4.56
CA TYR A 291 -18.65 -5.17 4.96
C TYR A 291 -17.34 -5.82 5.39
N GLY A 292 -16.20 -5.43 4.83
CA GLY A 292 -14.88 -5.94 5.20
C GLY A 292 -14.25 -5.24 6.40
N PHE A 293 -14.49 -3.93 6.60
CA PHE A 293 -13.92 -3.17 7.71
C PHE A 293 -14.96 -2.80 8.76
N MET A 294 -15.98 -2.02 8.41
CA MET A 294 -16.95 -1.48 9.40
C MET A 294 -17.80 -2.58 10.07
N SER A 295 -18.09 -3.65 9.34
CA SER A 295 -18.83 -4.83 9.84
C SER A 295 -17.92 -5.92 10.42
N HIS A 296 -16.59 -5.73 10.40
CA HIS A 296 -15.66 -6.71 10.96
C HIS A 296 -15.91 -6.87 12.47
N SER A 297 -15.82 -8.11 12.99
CA SER A 297 -16.16 -8.42 14.38
C SER A 297 -15.30 -7.63 15.38
N CYS A 298 -14.10 -7.21 14.97
CA CYS A 298 -13.17 -6.44 15.77
C CYS A 298 -13.27 -4.92 15.61
N PHE A 299 -14.06 -4.41 14.67
CA PHE A 299 -14.22 -2.96 14.47
C PHE A 299 -14.66 -2.25 15.76
N ALA A 300 -15.65 -2.79 16.47
CA ALA A 300 -16.13 -2.23 17.74
C ALA A 300 -15.06 -2.25 18.85
N TYR A 301 -14.24 -3.32 18.92
CA TYR A 301 -13.16 -3.44 19.89
C TYR A 301 -12.01 -2.48 19.57
N CYS A 302 -11.58 -2.43 18.31
CA CYS A 302 -10.47 -1.60 17.85
C CYS A 302 -10.82 -0.10 17.87
N ARG A 303 -12.07 0.28 17.58
CA ARG A 303 -12.57 1.65 17.76
C ARG A 303 -12.48 2.12 19.21
N GLY A 304 -12.70 1.23 20.18
CA GLY A 304 -12.70 1.57 21.61
C GLY A 304 -11.32 1.64 22.27
N ASN A 305 -10.30 0.97 21.70
CA ASN A 305 -9.01 0.76 22.38
C ASN A 305 -7.84 1.60 21.83
N VAL A 306 -7.99 2.33 20.71
CA VAL A 306 -6.81 2.79 19.94
C VAL A 306 -6.92 4.16 19.28
N LYS A 307 -5.74 4.78 19.13
CA LYS A 307 -5.36 5.80 18.12
C LYS A 307 -5.94 5.63 16.70
N LEU A 308 -6.45 4.43 16.35
CA LEU A 308 -7.14 4.09 15.11
C LEU A 308 -8.31 5.01 14.78
N TYR A 309 -9.00 5.52 15.80
CA TYR A 309 -10.13 6.41 15.62
C TYR A 309 -9.85 7.71 16.37
N ASN A 310 -8.96 8.53 15.79
CA ASN A 310 -8.90 9.93 16.18
C ASN A 310 -10.24 10.57 15.76
N GLU A 311 -11.19 10.64 16.68
CA GLU A 311 -12.56 11.12 16.45
C GLU A 311 -12.56 12.55 15.87
N HIS A 312 -11.53 13.35 16.16
CA HIS A 312 -11.35 14.65 15.55
C HIS A 312 -11.04 14.56 14.05
N ILE A 313 -10.20 13.61 13.60
CA ILE A 313 -9.88 13.42 12.19
C ILE A 313 -11.07 12.84 11.43
N ASP A 314 -11.73 11.80 11.95
CA ASP A 314 -12.93 11.22 11.32
C ASP A 314 -14.10 12.23 11.25
N GLY A 315 -14.37 12.94 12.35
CA GLY A 315 -15.37 14.01 12.39
C GLY A 315 -15.03 15.15 11.44
N ALA A 316 -13.75 15.49 11.29
CA ALA A 316 -13.29 16.50 10.35
C ALA A 316 -13.39 16.02 8.88
N ILE A 317 -13.11 14.75 8.57
CA ILE A 317 -13.35 14.15 7.23
C ILE A 317 -14.84 14.18 6.89
N LYS A 318 -15.71 13.75 7.81
CA LYS A 318 -17.17 13.81 7.63
C LYS A 318 -17.67 15.24 7.43
N THR A 319 -17.08 16.22 8.12
CA THR A 319 -17.37 17.64 7.90
C THR A 319 -16.87 18.11 6.53
N ALA A 320 -15.67 17.68 6.12
CA ALA A 320 -15.03 18.00 4.84
C ALA A 320 -15.85 17.53 3.64
N LEU A 321 -16.39 16.32 3.70
CA LEU A 321 -17.20 15.71 2.64
C LEU A 321 -18.47 16.52 2.30
N ASN A 322 -18.93 17.36 3.23
CA ASN A 322 -20.06 18.27 3.04
C ASN A 322 -19.64 19.69 2.59
N GLN A 323 -18.34 19.97 2.43
CA GLN A 323 -17.84 21.27 1.96
C GLN A 323 -17.71 21.30 0.42
N SER A 324 -18.07 22.43 -0.18
CA SER A 324 -17.87 22.68 -1.62
C SER A 324 -16.39 22.71 -2.05
N ASN A 325 -15.45 22.78 -1.10
CA ASN A 325 -14.01 22.72 -1.34
C ASN A 325 -13.34 21.71 -0.38
N PHE A 326 -13.71 20.43 -0.54
CA PHE A 326 -13.17 19.29 0.21
C PHE A 326 -11.65 19.33 0.33
N THR A 327 -10.92 19.42 -0.79
CA THR A 327 -9.46 19.36 -0.81
C THR A 327 -8.84 20.46 0.05
N LYS A 328 -9.27 21.73 -0.07
CA LYS A 328 -8.72 22.81 0.77
C LYS A 328 -8.98 22.57 2.26
N TYR A 329 -10.18 22.10 2.62
CA TYR A 329 -10.53 21.84 4.01
C TYR A 329 -9.71 20.65 4.58
N MET A 330 -9.55 19.58 3.80
CA MET A 330 -8.70 18.45 4.18
C MET A 330 -7.20 18.78 4.23
N THR A 331 -6.68 19.62 3.32
CA THR A 331 -5.31 20.12 3.41
C THR A 331 -5.08 20.84 4.73
N ASN A 332 -6.01 21.71 5.15
CA ASN A 332 -5.92 22.39 6.46
C ASN A 332 -5.93 21.40 7.65
N ILE A 333 -6.71 20.32 7.60
CA ILE A 333 -6.75 19.28 8.64
C ILE A 333 -5.42 18.53 8.69
N ILE A 334 -4.93 18.06 7.54
CA ILE A 334 -3.62 17.41 7.43
C ILE A 334 -2.53 18.36 7.93
N ASP A 335 -2.59 19.65 7.58
CA ASP A 335 -1.64 20.66 8.07
C ASP A 335 -1.66 20.85 9.61
N LEU A 336 -2.76 20.54 10.29
CA LEU A 336 -2.85 20.65 11.75
C LEU A 336 -2.37 19.38 12.47
N PHE A 337 -2.56 18.20 11.88
CA PHE A 337 -2.35 16.92 12.56
C PHE A 337 -1.23 16.05 11.96
N ALA A 338 -0.75 16.34 10.76
CA ALA A 338 0.32 15.56 10.14
C ALA A 338 1.63 15.71 10.94
N PRO A 339 2.40 14.62 11.08
CA PRO A 339 3.69 14.68 11.74
C PRO A 339 4.65 15.62 11.01
N VAL A 340 5.40 16.38 11.80
CA VAL A 340 6.54 17.17 11.35
C VAL A 340 7.80 16.34 11.56
N SER A 341 8.65 16.26 10.54
CA SER A 341 9.98 15.64 10.63
C SER A 341 10.78 16.30 11.76
N LYS A 342 11.29 15.50 12.72
CA LYS A 342 12.23 16.03 13.73
C LYS A 342 13.59 16.42 13.13
N LYS A 343 13.87 16.00 11.89
CA LYS A 343 15.16 16.23 11.21
C LYS A 343 15.14 17.41 10.25
N THR A 344 14.08 17.58 9.44
CA THR A 344 13.97 18.72 8.51
C THR A 344 13.01 19.80 8.96
N ASN A 345 12.22 19.57 10.03
CA ASN A 345 11.16 20.48 10.49
C ASN A 345 10.11 20.79 9.40
N LEU A 346 9.98 19.90 8.41
CA LEU A 346 8.96 19.94 7.36
C LEU A 346 7.87 18.92 7.66
N LYS A 347 6.64 19.22 7.23
CA LYS A 347 5.57 18.23 7.15
C LYS A 347 5.81 17.30 5.97
N HIS A 348 5.39 16.06 6.12
CA HIS A 348 5.39 15.13 5.00
C HIS A 348 4.36 15.57 3.94
N PRO A 349 4.65 15.38 2.63
CA PRO A 349 3.71 15.71 1.57
C PRO A 349 2.65 14.61 1.38
N TYR A 350 1.43 15.00 1.06
CA TYR A 350 0.29 14.10 0.86
C TYR A 350 -0.57 14.53 -0.34
N ILE A 351 -1.21 13.58 -1.00
CA ILE A 351 -2.33 13.83 -1.93
C ILE A 351 -3.63 13.61 -1.16
N ILE A 352 -4.58 14.55 -1.25
CA ILE A 352 -5.95 14.33 -0.78
C ILE A 352 -7.01 14.86 -1.77
N SER A 353 -7.95 13.98 -2.15
CA SER A 353 -9.13 14.33 -2.97
C SER A 353 -10.32 13.42 -2.66
N ILE A 354 -11.43 13.66 -3.35
CA ILE A 354 -12.50 12.70 -3.62
C ILE A 354 -12.50 12.33 -5.11
#